data_AF-A0A8J8W177-F1
#
_entry.id   AF-A0A8J8W177-F1
#
_cell.length_a   1.000
_cell.length_b   1.000
_cell.length_c   1.000
_cell.angle_alpha   90.00
_cell.angle_beta   90.00
_cell.angle_gamma   90.00
#
_symmetry.space_group_name_H-M   'P 1'
#
loop_
_entity.id
_entity.type
_entity.pdbx_description
1 polymer ?
#
loop_
_entity_poly.entity_id
_entity_poly.type
_entity_poly.pdbx_seq_one_letter_code
_entity_poly.pdbx_strand_id
1 'polypeptide(L)'
;MGKRSVDDRPAYLSSDDAKYSLGVNRGPLPTGGDENSKLEQVDSAGGVSLATTHRTRRQRMARHWKRFWCCYLIGNIIFLAIFLPIFFLVVLPAVSQLVVNKSDLVLVNASVMQPRPDSILLTLESALDLKLALPVRIDPITLDLFNRDTGVDNSFANITIEGKTIKGNTTLGVQHQFTPLMNVSSWTSYVHNVVFQKETALSVHGSTNSYLGKIKSRVTMDKDIVSPTLDSFNGFSISDSTLLLSANGSSSTNLIGNATLPNPSILTIEIGSIILDIYSGDLVIGNATLNGLTLKPGNNTSPIQGFLDLKKIVANLGAVIKSQAAALKSGNLALKTITRSVVWNGTEVPYYTQVMHQLPLIAEVSLISVLKNTLHHLLHPDGSSGSGGGIGNLTSIISNLNLTSAVNQAKTNLNLTDRHSVSAALKRNVHLLDVFKDEHPVKRDALIDSMAKLYVGA
;
A
#
# COMPACT_ATOMS: atom_id res chain seq x y z
N MET A 1 -76.35 46.63 40.62
CA MET A 1 -76.35 47.42 39.37
C MET A 1 -75.53 46.65 38.34
N GLY A 2 -75.95 46.34 37.13
CA GLY A 2 -76.98 46.93 36.29
C GLY A 2 -76.41 47.05 34.88
N LYS A 3 -77.08 46.42 33.91
CA LYS A 3 -77.00 46.54 32.43
C LYS A 3 -76.27 45.43 31.64
N ARG A 4 -77.14 44.59 31.06
CA ARG A 4 -77.05 44.02 29.71
C ARG A 4 -76.96 45.13 28.65
N SER A 5 -76.25 44.85 27.56
CA SER A 5 -76.63 45.09 26.14
C SER A 5 -75.50 44.47 25.33
N VAL A 6 -75.65 43.30 24.69
CA VAL A 6 -76.28 43.10 23.37
C VAL A 6 -75.99 44.30 22.48
N ASP A 7 -74.97 44.17 21.64
CA ASP A 7 -74.81 45.03 20.48
C ASP A 7 -75.11 44.20 19.24
N ASP A 8 -76.17 44.63 18.58
CA ASP A 8 -76.81 44.07 17.41
C ASP A 8 -75.81 43.97 16.25
N ARG A 9 -75.58 42.75 15.77
CA ARG A 9 -75.18 42.58 14.37
C ARG A 9 -76.45 42.51 13.54
N PRO A 10 -76.73 43.50 12.68
CA PRO A 10 -77.94 43.49 11.87
C PRO A 10 -77.90 42.31 10.88
N ALA A 11 -79.06 41.66 10.74
CA ALA A 11 -79.26 40.37 10.08
C ALA A 11 -78.92 40.30 8.57
N TYR A 12 -78.41 41.38 7.96
CA TYR A 12 -78.05 41.41 6.54
C TYR A 12 -76.60 40.97 6.26
N LEU A 13 -75.83 40.55 7.28
CA LEU A 13 -74.45 40.08 7.13
C LEU A 13 -74.27 38.56 7.31
N SER A 14 -75.36 37.77 7.28
CA SER A 14 -75.31 36.31 7.49
C SER A 14 -75.78 35.46 6.31
N SER A 15 -75.78 35.98 5.07
CA SER A 15 -76.01 35.16 3.88
C SER A 15 -74.83 35.24 2.91
N ASP A 16 -74.38 34.07 2.45
CA ASP A 16 -73.23 33.90 1.54
C ASP A 16 -73.46 34.45 0.11
N ASP A 17 -74.63 35.03 -0.15
CA ASP A 17 -74.99 35.62 -1.44
C ASP A 17 -74.61 37.11 -1.60
N ALA A 18 -74.01 37.73 -0.58
CA ALA A 18 -73.65 39.15 -0.58
C ALA A 18 -72.27 39.49 -1.18
N LYS A 19 -71.61 38.55 -1.89
CA LYS A 19 -70.24 38.77 -2.44
C LYS A 19 -70.16 39.22 -3.90
N TYR A 20 -71.28 39.49 -4.58
CA TYR A 20 -71.26 39.92 -5.98
C TYR A 20 -72.26 41.05 -6.34
N SER A 21 -72.41 42.07 -5.49
CA SER A 21 -73.18 43.29 -5.81
C SER A 21 -72.26 44.48 -6.13
N LEU A 22 -71.49 44.38 -7.22
CA LEU A 22 -70.87 45.52 -7.88
C LEU A 22 -71.56 45.72 -9.23
N GLY A 23 -72.61 46.54 -9.25
CA GLY A 23 -73.38 46.80 -10.47
C GLY A 23 -74.72 47.49 -10.24
N VAL A 24 -74.74 48.64 -9.56
CA VAL A 24 -75.85 49.59 -9.63
C VAL A 24 -75.88 50.19 -11.04
N ASN A 25 -76.58 49.54 -11.96
CA ASN A 25 -77.13 50.09 -13.22
C ASN A 25 -77.66 48.97 -14.13
N ARG A 26 -78.63 48.19 -13.65
CA ARG A 26 -79.49 47.39 -14.54
C ARG A 26 -80.94 47.60 -14.10
N GLY A 27 -81.73 48.17 -15.00
CA GLY A 27 -83.15 48.45 -14.80
C GLY A 27 -83.99 47.18 -14.58
N PRO A 28 -85.28 47.35 -14.24
CA PRO A 28 -86.12 46.24 -13.79
C PRO A 28 -86.36 45.23 -14.92
N LEU A 29 -86.25 43.94 -14.59
CA LEU A 29 -86.65 42.83 -15.45
C LEU A 29 -88.19 42.79 -15.52
N PRO A 30 -88.81 42.69 -16.72
CA PRO A 30 -90.24 42.46 -16.82
C PRO A 30 -90.57 41.01 -16.45
N THR A 31 -91.48 40.85 -15.51
CA THR A 31 -92.22 39.61 -15.26
C THR A 31 -93.37 39.51 -16.27
N GLY A 32 -93.46 38.41 -17.00
CA GLY A 32 -94.61 38.12 -17.86
C GLY A 32 -94.43 36.83 -18.65
N GLY A 33 -95.40 35.93 -18.51
CA GLY A 33 -95.39 34.60 -19.14
C GLY A 33 -95.84 34.59 -20.60
N ASP A 34 -95.67 33.38 -21.14
CA ASP A 34 -96.30 32.73 -22.29
C ASP A 34 -96.05 33.20 -23.73
N GLU A 35 -95.49 32.21 -24.45
CA GLU A 35 -95.74 31.71 -25.81
C GLU A 35 -95.63 32.60 -27.07
N ASN A 36 -94.75 32.10 -27.95
CA ASN A 36 -94.83 32.09 -29.42
C ASN A 36 -95.19 33.38 -30.17
N SER A 37 -94.15 34.04 -30.70
CA SER A 37 -94.17 34.52 -32.09
C SER A 37 -92.76 34.71 -32.66
N LYS A 38 -92.50 34.07 -33.81
CA LYS A 38 -91.39 34.39 -34.71
C LYS A 38 -91.57 35.79 -35.26
N LEU A 39 -90.64 36.71 -35.00
CA LEU A 39 -90.27 37.90 -35.79
C LEU A 39 -88.95 38.39 -35.13
N GLU A 40 -87.87 38.81 -35.77
CA GLU A 40 -87.47 39.00 -37.15
C GLU A 40 -85.96 39.24 -37.04
N GLN A 41 -85.16 38.70 -37.97
CA GLN A 41 -83.72 38.95 -37.99
C GLN A 41 -83.49 40.40 -38.41
N VAL A 42 -83.02 41.23 -37.47
CA VAL A 42 -82.46 42.55 -37.79
C VAL A 42 -81.01 42.56 -37.32
N ASP A 43 -80.12 42.40 -38.28
CA ASP A 43 -78.69 42.68 -38.11
C ASP A 43 -78.54 44.16 -37.71
N SER A 44 -78.08 44.39 -36.48
CA SER A 44 -77.55 45.68 -36.07
C SER A 44 -76.23 45.48 -35.34
N ALA A 45 -75.25 46.22 -35.86
CA ALA A 45 -73.84 46.10 -35.59
C ALA A 45 -73.49 46.26 -34.10
N GLY A 46 -72.53 45.45 -33.65
CA GLY A 46 -71.74 45.75 -32.46
C GLY A 46 -72.39 45.44 -31.11
N GLY A 47 -72.76 44.18 -30.88
CA GLY A 47 -73.20 43.71 -29.56
C GLY A 47 -72.43 42.46 -29.13
N VAL A 48 -71.57 42.59 -28.11
CA VAL A 48 -70.81 41.50 -27.50
C VAL A 48 -71.78 40.47 -26.91
N SER A 49 -71.87 39.28 -27.53
CA SER A 49 -72.60 38.16 -26.94
C SER A 49 -71.81 37.58 -25.76
N LEU A 50 -72.41 37.66 -24.57
CA LEU A 50 -71.84 37.13 -23.33
C LEU A 50 -72.11 35.61 -23.22
N ALA A 51 -71.64 34.83 -24.20
CA ALA A 51 -71.57 33.39 -24.04
C ALA A 51 -70.31 33.08 -23.20
N THR A 52 -70.48 32.67 -21.95
CA THR A 52 -69.37 32.16 -21.12
C THR A 52 -68.91 30.81 -21.69
N THR A 53 -68.11 30.86 -22.75
CA THR A 53 -67.43 29.68 -23.28
C THR A 53 -66.47 29.20 -22.20
N HIS A 54 -66.71 28.00 -21.65
CA HIS A 54 -65.78 27.37 -20.71
C HIS A 54 -64.50 26.97 -21.46
N ARG A 55 -63.57 27.93 -21.51
CA ARG A 55 -62.29 27.82 -22.24
C ARG A 55 -61.39 26.77 -21.59
N THR A 56 -60.85 25.87 -22.40
CA THR A 56 -59.92 24.83 -21.95
C THR A 56 -58.61 25.44 -21.41
N ARG A 57 -57.97 24.78 -20.42
CA ARG A 57 -56.74 25.27 -19.77
C ARG A 57 -55.64 25.64 -20.79
N ARG A 58 -55.52 24.88 -21.87
CA ARG A 58 -54.58 25.13 -22.98
C ARG A 58 -54.87 26.45 -23.73
N GLN A 59 -56.14 26.77 -23.99
CA GLN A 59 -56.52 28.04 -24.65
C GLN A 59 -56.35 29.27 -23.76
N ARG A 60 -56.36 29.10 -22.43
CA ARG A 60 -56.03 30.17 -21.46
C ARG A 60 -54.53 30.40 -21.38
N MET A 61 -53.72 29.34 -21.28
CA MET A 61 -52.25 29.43 -21.30
C MET A 61 -51.72 30.02 -22.62
N ALA A 62 -52.26 29.61 -23.77
CA ALA A 62 -51.85 30.13 -25.08
C ALA A 62 -52.08 31.64 -25.22
N ARG A 63 -53.19 32.16 -24.67
CA ARG A 63 -53.44 33.61 -24.63
C ARG A 63 -52.58 34.33 -23.60
N HIS A 64 -52.28 33.70 -22.47
CA HIS A 64 -51.39 34.27 -21.46
C HIS A 64 -49.96 34.44 -22.00
N TRP A 65 -49.43 33.43 -22.68
CA TRP A 65 -48.13 33.52 -23.38
C TRP A 65 -48.12 34.56 -24.49
N LYS A 66 -49.17 34.65 -25.32
CA LYS A 66 -49.26 35.71 -26.34
C LYS A 66 -49.42 37.12 -25.75
N ARG A 67 -50.09 37.26 -24.61
CA ARG A 67 -50.35 38.55 -23.94
C ARG A 67 -49.14 39.08 -23.18
N PHE A 68 -48.37 38.21 -22.54
CA PHE A 68 -47.23 38.58 -21.69
C PHE A 68 -45.86 38.19 -22.28
N TRP A 69 -45.80 37.92 -23.59
CA TRP A 69 -44.58 37.50 -24.28
C TRP A 69 -43.40 38.46 -24.04
N CYS A 70 -43.64 39.78 -24.04
CA CYS A 70 -42.62 40.79 -23.75
C CYS A 70 -42.05 40.66 -22.31
N CYS A 71 -42.89 40.42 -21.31
CA CYS A 71 -42.44 40.21 -19.93
C CYS A 71 -41.62 38.92 -19.78
N TYR A 72 -42.00 37.85 -20.48
CA TYR A 72 -41.21 36.61 -20.51
C TYR A 72 -39.90 36.77 -21.27
N LEU A 73 -39.86 37.58 -22.33
CA LEU A 73 -38.63 37.89 -23.07
C LEU A 73 -37.66 38.68 -22.18
N ILE A 74 -38.12 39.75 -21.52
CA ILE A 74 -37.29 40.54 -20.59
C ILE A 74 -36.85 39.68 -19.40
N GLY A 75 -37.78 38.93 -18.80
CA GLY A 75 -37.47 38.02 -17.70
C GLY A 75 -36.46 36.94 -18.10
N ASN A 76 -36.54 36.41 -19.32
CA ASN A 76 -35.58 35.45 -19.85
C ASN A 76 -34.20 36.08 -20.07
N ILE A 77 -34.12 37.31 -20.56
CA ILE A 77 -32.85 38.04 -20.70
C ILE A 77 -32.21 38.26 -19.33
N ILE A 78 -32.99 38.72 -18.33
CA ILE A 78 -32.49 38.90 -16.96
C ILE A 78 -32.05 37.56 -16.37
N PHE A 79 -32.86 36.52 -16.53
CA PHE A 79 -32.52 35.17 -16.09
C PHE A 79 -31.22 34.70 -16.74
N LEU A 80 -31.05 34.84 -18.05
CA LEU A 80 -29.85 34.39 -18.75
C LEU A 80 -28.62 35.21 -18.36
N ALA A 81 -28.78 36.52 -18.16
CA ALA A 81 -27.71 37.42 -17.72
C ALA A 81 -27.20 37.08 -16.31
N ILE A 82 -28.05 36.53 -15.43
CA ILE A 82 -27.66 36.07 -14.09
C ILE A 82 -27.21 34.61 -14.12
N PHE A 83 -27.95 33.75 -14.82
CA PHE A 83 -27.73 32.31 -14.88
C PHE A 83 -26.41 31.98 -15.57
N LEU A 84 -26.09 32.63 -16.69
CA LEU A 84 -24.90 32.31 -17.48
C LEU A 84 -23.62 32.55 -16.67
N PRO A 85 -23.39 33.71 -16.03
CA PRO A 85 -22.24 33.90 -15.14
C PRO A 85 -22.18 32.87 -14.00
N ILE A 86 -23.31 32.59 -13.32
CA ILE A 86 -23.33 31.61 -12.23
C ILE A 86 -22.99 30.20 -12.74
N PHE A 87 -23.59 29.79 -13.85
CA PHE A 87 -23.38 28.46 -14.42
C PHE A 87 -21.92 28.25 -14.86
N PHE A 88 -21.34 29.21 -15.57
CA PHE A 88 -19.98 29.08 -16.10
C PHE A 88 -18.89 29.36 -15.05
N LEU A 89 -19.09 30.28 -14.11
CA LEU A 89 -18.05 30.65 -13.14
C LEU A 89 -18.11 29.85 -11.83
N VAL A 90 -19.28 29.31 -11.46
CA VAL A 90 -19.47 28.60 -10.18
C VAL A 90 -19.80 27.13 -10.40
N VAL A 91 -20.85 26.84 -11.17
CA VAL A 91 -21.34 25.45 -11.31
C VAL A 91 -20.33 24.57 -12.05
N LEU A 92 -19.80 25.02 -13.20
CA LEU A 92 -18.88 24.22 -13.99
C LEU A 92 -17.54 23.91 -13.29
N PRO A 93 -16.85 24.88 -12.66
CA PRO A 93 -15.66 24.58 -11.85
C PRO A 93 -15.97 23.63 -10.68
N ALA A 94 -17.07 23.83 -9.97
CA ALA A 94 -17.46 22.97 -8.86
C ALA A 94 -17.75 21.53 -9.30
N VAL A 95 -18.43 21.34 -10.43
CA VAL A 95 -18.67 20.00 -10.99
C VAL A 95 -17.36 19.36 -11.46
N SER A 96 -16.47 20.13 -12.08
CA SER A 96 -15.16 19.63 -12.52
C SER A 96 -14.33 19.13 -11.32
N GLN A 97 -14.34 19.89 -10.22
CA GLN A 97 -13.69 19.49 -8.98
C GLN A 97 -14.35 18.27 -8.34
N LEU A 98 -15.70 18.20 -8.34
CA LEU A 98 -16.43 17.05 -7.82
C LEU A 98 -16.08 15.75 -8.54
N VAL A 99 -15.87 15.82 -9.86
CA VAL A 99 -15.44 14.67 -10.66
C VAL A 99 -14.06 14.18 -10.22
N VAL A 100 -13.09 15.08 -10.05
CA VAL A 100 -11.75 14.73 -9.54
C VAL A 100 -11.85 14.15 -8.13
N ASN A 101 -12.67 14.74 -7.27
CA ASN A 101 -12.85 14.24 -5.90
C ASN A 101 -13.51 12.85 -5.85
N LYS A 102 -14.39 12.53 -6.80
CA LYS A 102 -15.09 11.23 -6.91
C LYS A 102 -14.37 10.20 -7.79
N SER A 103 -13.30 10.59 -8.48
CA SER A 103 -12.56 9.66 -9.31
C SER A 103 -11.77 8.69 -8.45
N ASP A 104 -11.74 7.44 -8.89
CA ASP A 104 -10.96 6.39 -8.24
C ASP A 104 -9.56 6.36 -8.88
N LEU A 105 -8.53 6.35 -8.04
CA LEU A 105 -7.13 6.23 -8.43
C LEU A 105 -6.59 4.95 -7.80
N VAL A 106 -6.24 3.98 -8.62
CA VAL A 106 -5.65 2.72 -8.17
C VAL A 106 -4.24 2.65 -8.75
N LEU A 107 -3.25 2.38 -7.92
CA LEU A 107 -1.90 2.16 -8.39
C LEU A 107 -1.86 0.81 -9.13
N VAL A 108 -1.39 0.81 -10.38
CA VAL A 108 -1.32 -0.41 -11.20
C VAL A 108 0.12 -0.85 -11.46
N ASN A 109 1.06 0.10 -11.44
CA ASN A 109 2.48 -0.17 -11.57
C ASN A 109 3.23 0.94 -10.85
N ALA A 110 4.22 0.54 -10.06
CA ALA A 110 5.11 1.48 -9.42
C ALA A 110 6.48 0.85 -9.24
N SER A 111 7.52 1.60 -9.58
CA SER A 111 8.89 1.15 -9.35
C SER A 111 9.78 2.28 -8.85
N VAL A 112 10.62 1.93 -7.89
CA VAL A 112 11.69 2.77 -7.37
C VAL A 112 13.00 2.07 -7.73
N MET A 113 13.69 2.64 -8.72
CA MET A 113 14.92 2.09 -9.27
C MET A 113 16.07 3.07 -9.02
N GLN A 114 17.30 2.59 -9.13
CA GLN A 114 18.52 3.39 -8.97
C GLN A 114 18.53 4.26 -7.72
N PRO A 115 18.38 3.67 -6.51
CA PRO A 115 18.35 4.43 -5.27
C PRO A 115 19.68 5.16 -5.02
N ARG A 116 19.62 6.49 -4.89
CA ARG A 116 20.75 7.34 -4.52
C ARG A 116 20.41 8.10 -3.25
N PRO A 117 21.39 8.61 -2.49
CA PRO A 117 21.12 9.34 -1.24
C PRO A 117 20.12 10.48 -1.36
N ASP A 118 20.08 11.14 -2.53
CA ASP A 118 19.34 12.37 -2.80
C ASP A 118 18.34 12.26 -3.97
N SER A 119 18.22 11.09 -4.61
CA SER A 119 17.42 10.93 -5.82
C SER A 119 17.06 9.48 -6.12
N ILE A 120 15.98 9.29 -6.88
CA ILE A 120 15.50 7.98 -7.33
C ILE A 120 15.06 8.05 -8.79
N LEU A 121 15.00 6.89 -9.45
CA LEU A 121 14.33 6.73 -10.74
C LEU A 121 12.94 6.15 -10.48
N LEU A 122 11.91 6.99 -10.63
CA LEU A 122 10.53 6.67 -10.27
C LEU A 122 9.70 6.33 -11.51
N THR A 123 8.98 5.22 -11.41
CA THR A 123 7.82 4.92 -12.26
C THR A 123 6.60 4.88 -11.37
N LEU A 124 5.54 5.58 -11.75
CA LEU A 124 4.29 5.62 -11.01
C LEU A 124 3.16 5.66 -12.02
N GLU A 125 2.38 4.59 -12.12
CA GLU A 125 1.23 4.50 -13.01
C GLU A 125 -0.02 4.10 -12.22
N SER A 126 -1.07 4.89 -12.40
CA SER A 126 -2.37 4.69 -11.78
C SER A 126 -3.46 4.58 -12.83
N ALA A 127 -4.35 3.62 -12.67
CA ALA A 127 -5.60 3.58 -13.41
C ALA A 127 -6.55 4.63 -12.83
N LEU A 128 -7.05 5.50 -13.70
CA LEU A 128 -8.05 6.50 -13.40
C LEU A 128 -9.37 6.14 -14.09
N ASP A 129 -10.44 6.09 -13.30
CA ASP A 129 -11.81 6.07 -13.82
C ASP A 129 -12.49 7.41 -13.51
N LEU A 130 -12.76 8.18 -14.57
CA LEU A 130 -13.43 9.47 -14.48
C LEU A 130 -14.96 9.35 -14.27
N LYS A 131 -15.57 8.16 -14.36
CA LYS A 131 -17.03 7.96 -14.27
C LYS A 131 -17.83 8.92 -15.15
N LEU A 132 -17.24 9.33 -16.27
CA LEU A 132 -17.79 10.29 -17.23
C LEU A 132 -17.67 9.72 -18.65
N ALA A 133 -18.74 9.87 -19.43
CA ALA A 133 -18.76 9.44 -20.84
C ALA A 133 -17.98 10.39 -21.77
N LEU A 134 -17.75 11.64 -21.34
CA LEU A 134 -17.14 12.68 -22.14
C LEU A 134 -15.62 12.71 -21.97
N PRO A 135 -14.85 12.90 -23.05
CA PRO A 135 -13.40 13.05 -22.96
C PRO A 135 -13.04 14.39 -22.28
N VAL A 136 -12.10 14.33 -21.34
CA VAL A 136 -11.57 15.49 -20.61
C VAL A 136 -10.10 15.65 -20.96
N ARG A 137 -9.71 16.81 -21.47
CA ARG A 137 -8.30 17.14 -21.68
C ARG A 137 -7.74 17.79 -20.43
N ILE A 138 -6.57 17.37 -19.97
CA ILE A 138 -5.83 18.04 -18.91
C ILE A 138 -4.57 18.71 -19.49
N ASP A 139 -4.25 19.90 -19.00
CA ASP A 139 -2.91 20.47 -19.18
C ASP A 139 -1.90 19.67 -18.32
N PRO A 140 -0.59 19.75 -18.62
CA PRO A 140 0.43 19.14 -17.77
C PRO A 140 0.24 19.50 -16.31
N ILE A 141 0.46 18.53 -15.42
CA ILE A 141 0.30 18.70 -13.97
C ILE A 141 1.56 18.23 -13.26
N THR A 142 2.11 19.10 -12.42
CA THR A 142 3.12 18.71 -11.43
C THR A 142 2.39 18.29 -10.16
N LEU A 143 2.71 17.10 -9.67
CA LEU A 143 2.18 16.53 -8.44
C LEU A 143 3.31 16.48 -7.40
N ASP A 144 3.05 17.06 -6.25
CA ASP A 144 3.85 16.92 -5.05
C ASP A 144 3.48 15.61 -4.36
N LEU A 145 4.48 14.78 -4.05
CA LEU A 145 4.36 13.50 -3.37
C LEU A 145 4.73 13.69 -1.90
N PHE A 146 3.82 13.30 -1.00
CA PHE A 146 3.98 13.55 0.43
C PHE A 146 3.34 12.45 1.29
N ASN A 147 3.64 12.50 2.59
CA ASN A 147 2.92 11.73 3.60
C ASN A 147 1.80 12.60 4.17
N ARG A 148 0.55 12.11 4.19
CA ARG A 148 -0.59 12.87 4.73
C ARG A 148 -0.34 13.43 6.12
N ASP A 149 0.34 12.66 6.98
CA ASP A 149 0.64 13.03 8.37
C ASP A 149 1.58 14.24 8.51
N THR A 150 2.46 14.47 7.52
CA THR A 150 3.41 15.60 7.53
C THR A 150 2.91 16.80 6.73
N GLY A 151 1.83 16.65 5.95
CA GLY A 151 1.28 17.69 5.09
C GLY A 151 2.08 17.94 3.81
N VAL A 152 1.46 18.69 2.89
CA VAL A 152 1.99 18.99 1.54
C VAL A 152 3.27 19.81 1.60
N ASP A 153 3.44 20.67 2.61
CA ASP A 153 4.65 21.50 2.78
C ASP A 153 5.92 20.65 3.01
N ASN A 154 5.75 19.39 3.43
CA ASN A 154 6.83 18.44 3.67
C ASN A 154 6.94 17.38 2.56
N SER A 155 6.50 17.72 1.34
CA SER A 155 6.63 16.86 0.16
C SER A 155 8.06 16.40 -0.06
N PHE A 156 8.22 15.12 -0.39
CA PHE A 156 9.53 14.50 -0.57
C PHE A 156 9.99 14.46 -2.02
N ALA A 157 9.08 14.54 -2.98
CA ALA A 157 9.40 14.46 -4.41
C ALA A 157 8.28 15.06 -5.26
N ASN A 158 8.62 15.49 -6.48
CA ASN A 158 7.66 16.01 -7.44
C ASN A 158 7.72 15.21 -8.74
N ILE A 159 6.55 14.86 -9.28
CA ILE A 159 6.41 14.21 -10.58
C ILE A 159 5.62 15.09 -11.54
N THR A 160 5.91 15.03 -12.83
CA THR A 160 5.16 15.82 -13.83
C THR A 160 4.51 14.88 -14.82
N ILE A 161 3.18 14.90 -14.86
CA ILE A 161 2.39 14.14 -15.82
C ILE A 161 2.10 15.05 -17.01
N GLU A 162 2.49 14.61 -18.19
CA GLU A 162 2.24 15.33 -19.44
C GLU A 162 0.75 15.47 -19.75
N GLY A 163 0.40 16.58 -20.40
CA GLY A 163 -0.98 16.90 -20.76
C GLY A 163 -1.55 15.87 -21.73
N LYS A 164 -2.76 15.38 -21.44
CA LYS A 164 -3.42 14.37 -22.28
C LYS A 164 -4.94 14.42 -22.20
N THR A 165 -5.59 13.72 -23.13
CA THR A 165 -7.04 13.53 -23.12
C THR A 165 -7.38 12.21 -22.45
N ILE A 166 -8.19 12.28 -21.40
CA ILE A 166 -8.63 11.15 -20.58
C ILE A 166 -10.07 10.82 -20.99
N LYS A 167 -10.37 9.54 -21.22
CA LYS A 167 -11.71 9.07 -21.54
C LYS A 167 -11.95 7.71 -20.90
N GLY A 168 -13.00 7.60 -20.08
CA GLY A 168 -13.31 6.36 -19.37
C GLY A 168 -12.14 5.90 -18.49
N ASN A 169 -11.81 4.62 -18.56
CA ASN A 169 -10.65 4.04 -17.89
C ASN A 169 -9.37 4.38 -18.65
N THR A 170 -8.42 5.04 -18.00
CA THR A 170 -7.13 5.44 -18.59
C THR A 170 -6.03 5.34 -17.54
N THR A 171 -4.87 4.82 -17.91
CA THR A 171 -3.67 4.85 -17.05
C THR A 171 -2.98 6.19 -17.15
N LEU A 172 -2.68 6.82 -16.01
CA LEU A 172 -1.96 8.09 -15.84
C LEU A 172 -0.73 7.87 -14.99
N GLY A 173 0.35 8.60 -15.28
CA GLY A 173 1.58 8.36 -14.57
C GLY A 173 2.82 8.87 -15.29
N VAL A 174 3.96 8.49 -14.72
CA VAL A 174 5.29 8.76 -15.23
C VAL A 174 6.06 7.45 -15.27
N GLN A 175 6.95 7.29 -16.26
CA GLN A 175 7.81 6.13 -16.39
C GLN A 175 9.26 6.57 -16.44
N HIS A 176 10.12 5.91 -15.67
CA HIS A 176 11.57 6.17 -15.62
C HIS A 176 11.91 7.66 -15.44
N GLN A 177 11.16 8.36 -14.58
CA GLN A 177 11.41 9.77 -14.32
C GLN A 177 12.49 9.91 -13.24
N PHE A 178 13.59 10.58 -13.58
CA PHE A 178 14.57 10.99 -12.58
C PHE A 178 13.93 11.99 -11.60
N THR A 179 13.97 11.64 -10.33
CA THR A 179 13.19 12.32 -9.28
C THR A 179 14.12 12.66 -8.11
N PRO A 180 14.55 13.93 -7.98
CA PRO A 180 15.28 14.42 -6.82
C PRO A 180 14.41 14.36 -5.55
N LEU A 181 15.02 13.99 -4.43
CA LEU A 181 14.37 13.97 -3.13
C LEU A 181 14.52 15.35 -2.48
N MET A 182 13.41 16.09 -2.37
CA MET A 182 13.37 17.42 -1.76
C MET A 182 13.42 17.36 -0.24
N ASN A 183 12.85 16.31 0.35
CA ASN A 183 12.85 16.08 1.79
C ASN A 183 13.15 14.60 2.06
N VAL A 184 14.43 14.30 2.32
CA VAL A 184 14.89 12.94 2.59
C VAL A 184 14.27 12.38 3.88
N SER A 185 13.98 13.21 4.88
CA SER A 185 13.34 12.73 6.11
C SER A 185 11.92 12.24 5.84
N SER A 186 11.12 13.01 5.10
CA SER A 186 9.77 12.61 4.70
C SER A 186 9.81 11.35 3.80
N TRP A 187 10.79 11.27 2.90
CA TRP A 187 11.00 10.06 2.10
C TRP A 187 11.32 8.85 2.98
N THR A 188 12.23 8.97 3.94
CA THR A 188 12.56 7.90 4.89
C THR A 188 11.34 7.45 5.68
N SER A 189 10.46 8.37 6.11
CA SER A 189 9.19 8.03 6.76
C SER A 189 8.25 7.26 5.82
N TYR A 190 8.18 7.64 4.54
CA TYR A 190 7.39 6.91 3.54
C TYR A 190 7.96 5.49 3.33
N VAL A 191 9.27 5.36 3.16
CA VAL A 191 9.97 4.07 3.03
C VAL A 191 9.75 3.20 4.27
N HIS A 192 9.79 3.79 5.47
CA HIS A 192 9.45 3.08 6.72
C HIS A 192 8.04 2.52 6.65
N ASN A 193 7.05 3.32 6.27
CA ASN A 193 5.67 2.85 6.17
C ASN A 193 5.52 1.72 5.13
N VAL A 194 6.18 1.85 3.97
CA VAL A 194 6.21 0.79 2.93
C VAL A 194 6.84 -0.51 3.43
N VAL A 195 7.88 -0.43 4.27
CA VAL A 195 8.54 -1.63 4.80
C VAL A 195 7.72 -2.29 5.90
N PHE A 196 7.21 -1.52 6.86
CA PHE A 196 6.64 -2.08 8.09
C PHE A 196 5.13 -2.32 8.05
N GLN A 197 4.38 -1.54 7.27
CA GLN A 197 2.92 -1.63 7.23
C GLN A 197 2.43 -2.66 6.19
N LYS A 198 1.19 -3.12 6.38
CA LYS A 198 0.49 -3.98 5.41
C LYS A 198 -0.01 -3.20 4.20
N GLU A 199 -0.47 -1.99 4.44
CA GLU A 199 -0.97 -1.06 3.44
C GLU A 199 -0.49 0.33 3.83
N THR A 200 -0.19 1.16 2.83
CA THR A 200 0.15 2.56 3.05
C THR A 200 -0.46 3.44 1.96
N ALA A 201 -0.58 4.73 2.25
CA ALA A 201 -1.10 5.73 1.33
C ALA A 201 0.04 6.58 0.76
N LEU A 202 0.10 6.69 -0.57
CA LEU A 202 0.86 7.74 -1.25
C LEU A 202 -0.04 8.95 -1.47
N SER A 203 0.24 10.05 -0.80
CA SER A 203 -0.53 11.29 -0.98
C SER A 203 0.04 12.11 -2.13
N VAL A 204 -0.84 12.58 -3.00
CA VAL A 204 -0.49 13.43 -4.15
C VAL A 204 -1.27 14.74 -4.08
N HIS A 205 -0.59 15.85 -4.32
CA HIS A 205 -1.19 17.19 -4.40
C HIS A 205 -0.74 17.90 -5.67
N GLY A 206 -1.65 18.57 -6.39
CA GLY A 206 -1.26 19.42 -7.51
C GLY A 206 -2.46 20.03 -8.20
N SER A 207 -2.25 21.11 -8.96
CA SER A 207 -3.33 21.82 -9.65
C SER A 207 -3.05 21.95 -11.13
N THR A 208 -4.08 21.76 -11.95
CA THR A 208 -3.99 21.96 -13.41
C THR A 208 -5.28 22.55 -13.96
N ASN A 209 -5.28 22.88 -15.25
CA ASN A 209 -6.50 23.20 -15.97
C ASN A 209 -7.02 21.93 -16.67
N SER A 210 -8.30 21.65 -16.46
CA SER A 210 -9.05 20.65 -17.24
C SER A 210 -9.94 21.34 -18.27
N TYR A 211 -10.20 20.65 -19.37
CA TYR A 211 -11.00 21.14 -20.48
C TYR A 211 -12.05 20.11 -20.85
N LEU A 212 -13.30 20.53 -20.79
CA LEU A 212 -14.44 19.81 -21.34
C LEU A 212 -14.84 20.48 -22.67
N GLY A 213 -14.35 19.94 -23.78
CA GLY A 213 -14.39 20.64 -25.07
C GLY A 213 -13.57 21.93 -25.02
N LYS A 214 -14.21 23.08 -25.19
CA LYS A 214 -13.56 24.42 -25.11
C LYS A 214 -13.66 25.07 -23.74
N ILE A 215 -14.41 24.48 -22.81
CA ILE A 215 -14.65 25.04 -21.48
C ILE A 215 -13.47 24.69 -20.60
N LYS A 216 -12.81 25.71 -20.04
CA LYS A 216 -11.67 25.59 -19.12
C LYS A 216 -12.15 25.64 -17.67
N SER A 217 -11.69 24.70 -16.85
CA SER A 217 -11.89 24.68 -15.41
C SER A 217 -10.54 24.46 -14.71
N ARG A 218 -10.29 25.15 -13.59
CA ARG A 218 -9.16 24.82 -12.73
C ARG A 218 -9.57 23.66 -11.81
N VAL A 219 -8.72 22.64 -11.72
CA VAL A 219 -8.94 21.49 -10.84
C VAL A 219 -7.70 21.23 -10.00
N THR A 220 -7.93 20.80 -8.77
CA THR A 220 -6.87 20.42 -7.83
C THR A 220 -7.00 18.94 -7.52
N MET A 221 -5.93 18.19 -7.74
CA MET A 221 -5.77 16.81 -7.30
C MET A 221 -5.24 16.86 -5.86
N ASP A 222 -5.99 16.33 -4.90
CA ASP A 222 -5.55 16.08 -3.53
C ASP A 222 -6.11 14.72 -3.13
N LYS A 223 -5.27 13.69 -3.21
CA LYS A 223 -5.70 12.29 -3.16
C LYS A 223 -4.70 11.44 -2.41
N ASP A 224 -5.22 10.43 -1.72
CA ASP A 224 -4.44 9.38 -1.09
C ASP A 224 -4.62 8.09 -1.91
N ILE A 225 -3.52 7.59 -2.45
CA ILE A 225 -3.48 6.35 -3.23
C ILE A 225 -3.05 5.24 -2.28
N VAL A 226 -4.02 4.47 -1.78
CA VAL A 226 -3.78 3.35 -0.85
C VAL A 226 -3.37 2.11 -1.62
N SER A 227 -2.29 1.45 -1.19
CA SER A 227 -1.81 0.21 -1.78
C SER A 227 -1.22 -0.74 -0.72
N PRO A 228 -1.31 -2.07 -0.92
CA PRO A 228 -0.53 -3.04 -0.15
C PRO A 228 0.97 -2.79 -0.24
N THR A 229 1.69 -3.12 0.82
CA THR A 229 3.13 -2.88 0.98
C THR A 229 3.85 -4.13 1.49
N LEU A 230 5.06 -4.03 2.04
CA LEU A 230 5.93 -5.20 2.28
C LEU A 230 5.58 -6.01 3.54
N ASP A 231 4.72 -5.51 4.44
CA ASP A 231 4.27 -6.20 5.66
C ASP A 231 5.44 -6.77 6.48
N SER A 232 6.50 -5.99 6.68
CA SER A 232 7.70 -6.41 7.44
C SER A 232 8.35 -7.71 6.90
N PHE A 233 8.20 -7.99 5.60
CA PHE A 233 8.59 -9.26 4.96
C PHE A 233 7.98 -10.49 5.66
N ASN A 234 6.72 -10.41 6.07
CA ASN A 234 6.01 -11.54 6.64
C ASN A 234 6.07 -12.76 5.70
N GLY A 235 6.55 -13.89 6.22
CA GLY A 235 6.89 -15.08 5.43
C GLY A 235 8.35 -15.15 4.95
N PHE A 236 9.22 -14.25 5.43
CA PHE A 236 10.67 -14.36 5.26
C PHE A 236 11.17 -15.75 5.67
N SER A 237 12.01 -16.34 4.83
CA SER A 237 12.58 -17.66 5.09
C SER A 237 13.97 -17.78 4.48
N ILE A 238 14.78 -18.65 5.07
CA ILE A 238 16.07 -19.06 4.52
C ILE A 238 16.01 -20.55 4.23
N SER A 239 16.35 -20.94 2.99
CA SER A 239 16.48 -22.33 2.57
C SER A 239 17.93 -22.66 2.21
N ASP A 240 18.21 -23.96 2.03
CA ASP A 240 19.47 -24.48 1.47
C ASP A 240 20.73 -23.98 2.18
N SER A 241 20.60 -23.71 3.48
CA SER A 241 21.71 -23.19 4.28
C SER A 241 22.78 -24.25 4.45
N THR A 242 24.02 -23.89 4.10
CA THR A 242 25.18 -24.77 4.20
C THR A 242 26.32 -24.02 4.86
N LEU A 243 26.94 -24.66 5.85
CA LEU A 243 28.17 -24.18 6.47
C LEU A 243 29.36 -24.84 5.78
N LEU A 244 30.23 -24.02 5.19
CA LEU A 244 31.45 -24.48 4.55
C LEU A 244 32.58 -24.44 5.57
N LEU A 245 33.07 -25.61 6.00
CA LEU A 245 34.17 -25.71 6.96
C LEU A 245 35.54 -25.42 6.33
N SER A 246 35.65 -25.45 5.00
CA SER A 246 36.86 -25.10 4.27
C SER A 246 36.74 -23.68 3.71
N ALA A 247 37.22 -22.70 4.45
CA ALA A 247 37.52 -21.39 3.89
C ALA A 247 38.78 -21.54 3.03
N ASN A 248 38.62 -21.91 1.76
CA ASN A 248 39.71 -21.73 0.80
C ASN A 248 40.13 -20.26 0.84
N GLY A 249 41.42 -20.02 1.06
CA GLY A 249 42.03 -18.78 1.55
C GLY A 249 41.95 -17.55 0.64
N SER A 250 40.80 -17.28 0.04
CA SER A 250 40.51 -16.05 -0.72
C SER A 250 39.08 -15.53 -0.55
N SER A 251 38.12 -16.36 -0.12
CA SER A 251 36.77 -15.88 0.21
C SER A 251 36.48 -16.10 1.71
N SER A 252 36.22 -15.01 2.42
CA SER A 252 35.84 -15.00 3.83
C SER A 252 34.42 -15.53 4.07
N THR A 253 33.89 -16.40 3.21
CA THR A 253 32.51 -16.88 3.26
C THR A 253 32.49 -18.32 3.76
N ASN A 254 31.77 -18.58 4.86
CA ASN A 254 31.59 -19.93 5.40
C ASN A 254 30.11 -20.30 5.61
N LEU A 255 29.18 -19.40 5.29
CA LEU A 255 27.74 -19.63 5.30
C LEU A 255 27.20 -19.25 3.94
N ILE A 256 26.49 -20.18 3.29
CA ILE A 256 25.72 -19.92 2.07
C ILE A 256 24.28 -20.35 2.29
N GLY A 257 23.34 -19.70 1.62
CA GLY A 257 21.93 -20.10 1.63
C GLY A 257 21.13 -19.28 0.63
N ASN A 258 19.83 -19.50 0.62
CA ASN A 258 18.88 -18.76 -0.21
C ASN A 258 17.89 -18.02 0.68
N ALA A 259 17.89 -16.70 0.64
CA ALA A 259 16.93 -15.88 1.36
C ALA A 259 15.73 -15.59 0.45
N THR A 260 14.53 -15.91 0.92
CA THR A 260 13.29 -15.59 0.21
C THR A 260 12.59 -14.43 0.92
N LEU A 261 12.43 -13.31 0.20
CA LEU A 261 11.73 -12.11 0.65
C LEU A 261 10.40 -11.97 -0.10
N PRO A 262 9.26 -12.19 0.58
CA PRO A 262 7.95 -11.95 0.01
C PRO A 262 7.71 -10.46 -0.23
N ASN A 263 7.09 -10.13 -1.36
CA ASN A 263 6.59 -8.81 -1.68
C ASN A 263 5.13 -8.96 -2.16
N PRO A 264 4.13 -8.82 -1.26
CA PRO A 264 2.73 -8.95 -1.64
C PRO A 264 2.19 -7.71 -2.38
N SER A 265 3.01 -6.67 -2.54
CA SER A 265 2.63 -5.44 -3.23
C SER A 265 2.85 -5.50 -4.75
N ILE A 266 2.37 -4.48 -5.46
CA ILE A 266 2.68 -4.23 -6.86
C ILE A 266 3.99 -3.44 -7.06
N LEU A 267 4.66 -3.03 -5.97
CA LEU A 267 5.85 -2.19 -6.02
C LEU A 267 7.04 -3.03 -6.48
N THR A 268 7.82 -2.48 -7.40
CA THR A 268 9.16 -3.00 -7.72
C THR A 268 10.21 -2.07 -7.09
N ILE A 269 11.04 -2.60 -6.21
CA ILE A 269 12.00 -1.79 -5.43
C ILE A 269 13.40 -2.35 -5.64
N GLU A 270 14.27 -1.56 -6.25
CA GLU A 270 15.70 -1.85 -6.29
C GLU A 270 16.35 -1.37 -4.98
N ILE A 271 17.02 -2.27 -4.28
CA ILE A 271 17.66 -1.99 -2.98
C ILE A 271 19.18 -1.92 -3.14
N GLY A 272 19.77 -2.86 -3.90
CA GLY A 272 21.21 -3.01 -4.04
C GLY A 272 21.78 -4.11 -3.14
N SER A 273 22.98 -3.90 -2.61
CA SER A 273 23.65 -4.85 -1.72
C SER A 273 23.36 -4.54 -0.25
N ILE A 274 22.88 -5.54 0.49
CA ILE A 274 22.59 -5.44 1.92
C ILE A 274 23.68 -6.14 2.70
N ILE A 275 24.25 -5.46 3.69
CA ILE A 275 25.22 -6.00 4.63
C ILE A 275 24.53 -6.14 5.98
N LEU A 276 24.54 -7.36 6.52
CA LEU A 276 23.82 -7.77 7.72
C LEU A 276 24.82 -8.23 8.80
N ASP A 277 24.48 -7.96 10.05
CA ASP A 277 25.11 -8.56 11.22
C ASP A 277 24.28 -9.74 11.72
N ILE A 278 24.93 -10.88 11.97
CA ILE A 278 24.28 -12.08 12.47
C ILE A 278 24.48 -12.19 13.98
N TYR A 279 23.37 -12.28 14.70
CA TYR A 279 23.30 -12.39 16.15
C TYR A 279 22.76 -13.75 16.58
N SER A 280 23.33 -14.28 17.65
CA SER A 280 22.70 -15.32 18.46
C SER A 280 22.42 -14.76 19.84
N GLY A 281 21.14 -14.51 20.14
CA GLY A 281 20.76 -13.67 21.28
C GLY A 281 21.26 -12.23 21.09
N ASP A 282 22.15 -11.79 21.98
CA ASP A 282 22.79 -10.47 21.95
C ASP A 282 24.25 -10.51 21.45
N LEU A 283 24.77 -11.70 21.14
CA LEU A 283 26.14 -11.87 20.67
C LEU A 283 26.20 -11.79 19.15
N VAL A 284 26.98 -10.85 18.61
CA VAL A 284 27.36 -10.84 17.19
C VAL A 284 28.28 -12.03 16.92
N ILE A 285 27.82 -12.95 16.09
CA ILE A 285 28.53 -14.19 15.74
C ILE A 285 28.99 -14.21 14.28
N GLY A 286 28.68 -13.18 13.50
CA GLY A 286 29.02 -13.17 12.09
C GLY A 286 28.45 -12.00 11.31
N ASN A 287 28.65 -12.03 9.99
CA ASN A 287 28.05 -11.10 9.04
C ASN A 287 27.47 -11.87 7.84
N ALA A 288 26.55 -11.25 7.12
CA ALA A 288 26.01 -11.76 5.86
C ALA A 288 25.86 -10.64 4.84
N THR A 289 25.80 -11.03 3.58
CA THR A 289 25.66 -10.15 2.43
C THR A 289 24.65 -10.73 1.45
N LEU A 290 23.68 -9.90 1.05
CA LEU A 290 22.86 -10.11 -0.14
C LEU A 290 23.33 -9.12 -1.19
N ASN A 291 23.61 -9.58 -2.41
CA ASN A 291 24.07 -8.71 -3.49
C ASN A 291 22.98 -8.50 -4.54
N GLY A 292 22.80 -7.24 -4.97
CA GLY A 292 21.96 -6.91 -6.10
C GLY A 292 20.47 -7.22 -5.91
N LEU A 293 19.94 -7.00 -4.72
CA LEU A 293 18.54 -7.28 -4.41
C LEU A 293 17.62 -6.28 -5.13
N THR A 294 16.67 -6.82 -5.89
CA THR A 294 15.52 -6.11 -6.45
C THR A 294 14.27 -6.88 -6.08
N LEU A 295 13.37 -6.25 -5.33
CA LEU A 295 12.09 -6.84 -4.94
C LEU A 295 11.08 -6.58 -6.04
N LYS A 296 10.58 -7.64 -6.65
CA LYS A 296 9.45 -7.61 -7.59
C LYS A 296 8.20 -8.16 -6.89
N PRO A 297 6.98 -7.90 -7.41
CA PRO A 297 5.77 -8.53 -6.89
C PRO A 297 5.90 -10.05 -6.81
N GLY A 298 5.56 -10.64 -5.66
CA GLY A 298 5.70 -12.06 -5.36
C GLY A 298 6.91 -12.42 -4.48
N ASN A 299 7.34 -13.68 -4.53
CA ASN A 299 8.46 -14.18 -3.72
C ASN A 299 9.78 -13.96 -4.45
N ASN A 300 10.71 -13.23 -3.81
CA ASN A 300 12.03 -12.94 -4.36
C ASN A 300 13.07 -13.77 -3.63
N THR A 301 13.62 -14.78 -4.29
CA THR A 301 14.70 -15.60 -3.74
C THR A 301 16.05 -15.10 -4.22
N SER A 302 16.98 -14.87 -3.30
CA SER A 302 18.33 -14.39 -3.61
C SER A 302 19.38 -15.14 -2.79
N PRO A 303 20.55 -15.43 -3.37
CA PRO A 303 21.62 -16.09 -2.64
C PRO A 303 22.18 -15.15 -1.56
N ILE A 304 22.33 -15.69 -0.35
CA ILE A 304 22.98 -15.04 0.78
C ILE A 304 24.35 -15.67 1.02
N GLN A 305 25.35 -14.83 1.22
CA GLN A 305 26.71 -15.25 1.56
C GLN A 305 27.13 -14.60 2.87
N GLY A 306 27.62 -15.38 3.82
CA GLY A 306 28.02 -14.87 5.12
C GLY A 306 29.22 -15.57 5.71
N PHE A 307 29.66 -15.00 6.82
CA PHE A 307 30.72 -15.49 7.66
C PHE A 307 30.22 -15.64 9.10
N LEU A 308 30.40 -16.82 9.69
CA LEU A 308 30.15 -17.13 11.08
C LEU A 308 31.47 -17.39 11.81
N ASP A 309 31.72 -16.65 12.88
CA ASP A 309 32.85 -16.87 13.77
C ASP A 309 32.56 -18.03 14.72
N LEU A 310 32.89 -19.24 14.26
CA LEU A 310 32.71 -20.48 15.01
C LEU A 310 33.47 -20.46 16.35
N LYS A 311 34.64 -19.81 16.43
CA LYS A 311 35.43 -19.71 17.66
C LYS A 311 34.69 -18.88 18.70
N LYS A 312 34.11 -17.75 18.28
CA LYS A 312 33.32 -16.87 19.15
C LYS A 312 32.03 -17.53 19.62
N ILE A 313 31.34 -18.29 18.75
CA ILE A 313 30.16 -19.09 19.14
C ILE A 313 30.55 -20.10 20.22
N VAL A 314 31.65 -20.82 19.99
CA VAL A 314 32.18 -21.85 20.88
C VAL A 314 32.58 -21.30 22.24
N ALA A 315 33.31 -20.18 22.27
CA ALA A 315 33.72 -19.52 23.51
C ALA A 315 32.51 -19.05 24.35
N ASN A 316 31.35 -18.83 23.71
CA ASN A 316 30.14 -18.32 24.34
C ASN A 316 28.97 -19.34 24.32
N LEU A 317 29.27 -20.62 24.15
CA LEU A 317 28.26 -21.70 24.03
C LEU A 317 27.23 -21.67 25.15
N GLY A 318 27.63 -21.40 26.40
CA GLY A 318 26.69 -21.31 27.52
C GLY A 318 25.66 -20.20 27.37
N ALA A 319 26.03 -19.04 26.84
CA ALA A 319 25.13 -17.92 26.58
C ALA A 319 24.26 -18.16 25.33
N VAL A 320 24.86 -18.73 24.28
CA VAL A 320 24.15 -19.15 23.06
C VAL A 320 23.09 -20.21 23.40
N ILE A 321 23.43 -21.27 24.12
CA ILE A 321 22.47 -22.33 24.49
C ILE A 321 21.35 -21.78 25.37
N LYS A 322 21.66 -20.90 26.34
CA LYS A 322 20.63 -20.29 27.20
C LYS A 322 19.66 -19.40 26.41
N SER A 323 20.17 -18.56 25.51
CA SER A 323 19.34 -17.68 24.68
C SER A 323 18.56 -18.43 23.59
N GLN A 324 19.04 -19.61 23.20
CA GLN A 324 18.48 -20.41 22.10
C GLN A 324 17.73 -21.66 22.60
N ALA A 325 17.53 -21.81 23.90
CA ALA A 325 17.00 -23.05 24.50
C ALA A 325 15.65 -23.49 23.93
N ALA A 326 14.81 -22.55 23.46
CA ALA A 326 13.55 -22.87 22.80
C ALA A 326 13.74 -23.41 21.37
N ALA A 327 14.55 -22.75 20.54
CA ALA A 327 14.84 -23.19 19.17
C ALA A 327 15.66 -24.50 19.15
N LEU A 328 16.56 -24.68 20.12
CA LEU A 328 17.34 -25.92 20.24
C LEU A 328 16.49 -27.14 20.58
N LYS A 329 15.35 -26.97 21.26
CA LYS A 329 14.40 -28.07 21.53
C LYS A 329 13.77 -28.61 20.25
N SER A 330 13.63 -27.78 19.21
CA SER A 330 13.17 -28.18 17.88
C SER A 330 14.33 -28.52 16.92
N GLY A 331 15.57 -28.56 17.41
CA GLY A 331 16.75 -28.87 16.57
C GLY A 331 17.23 -27.71 15.70
N ASN A 332 16.75 -26.50 15.95
CA ASN A 332 17.04 -25.29 15.17
C ASN A 332 17.90 -24.29 15.96
N LEU A 333 18.55 -23.39 15.24
CA LEU A 333 19.22 -22.22 15.78
C LEU A 333 18.52 -20.97 15.25
N ALA A 334 17.95 -20.14 16.13
CA ALA A 334 17.35 -18.88 15.73
C ALA A 334 18.43 -17.80 15.60
N LEU A 335 18.73 -17.43 14.35
CA LEU A 335 19.66 -16.38 14.01
C LEU A 335 18.90 -15.09 13.76
N LYS A 336 19.15 -14.08 14.59
CA LYS A 336 18.64 -12.73 14.39
C LYS A 336 19.62 -11.99 13.51
N THR A 337 19.15 -11.40 12.43
CA THR A 337 19.97 -10.55 11.55
C THR A 337 19.52 -9.11 11.64
N ILE A 338 20.48 -8.19 11.70
CA ILE A 338 20.22 -6.74 11.71
C ILE A 338 20.99 -6.11 10.56
N THR A 339 20.33 -5.24 9.81
CA THR A 339 20.99 -4.54 8.71
C THR A 339 21.99 -3.52 9.23
N ARG A 340 23.24 -3.65 8.77
CA ARG A 340 24.30 -2.69 9.06
C ARG A 340 24.30 -1.55 8.05
N SER A 341 24.20 -1.88 6.76
CA SER A 341 24.24 -0.89 5.68
C SER A 341 23.62 -1.44 4.40
N VAL A 342 23.05 -0.54 3.60
CA VAL A 342 22.56 -0.81 2.25
C VAL A 342 23.37 0.02 1.27
N VAL A 343 23.98 -0.62 0.28
CA VAL A 343 24.88 0.01 -0.69
C VAL A 343 24.36 -0.22 -2.10
N TRP A 344 24.19 0.85 -2.86
CA TRP A 344 23.86 0.79 -4.27
C TRP A 344 24.98 1.43 -5.09
N ASN A 345 25.51 0.70 -6.08
CA ASN A 345 26.60 1.14 -6.94
C ASN A 345 27.79 1.78 -6.19
N GLY A 346 28.19 1.18 -5.07
CA GLY A 346 29.31 1.65 -4.24
C GLY A 346 29.01 2.81 -3.29
N THR A 347 27.79 3.34 -3.29
CA THR A 347 27.36 4.43 -2.38
C THR A 347 26.30 3.92 -1.41
N GLU A 348 26.41 4.29 -0.14
CA GLU A 348 25.39 3.94 0.86
C GLU A 348 24.07 4.65 0.56
N VAL A 349 22.94 3.98 0.78
CA VAL A 349 21.59 4.52 0.64
C VAL A 349 20.98 4.73 2.03
N PRO A 350 21.08 5.94 2.62
CA PRO A 350 20.80 6.14 4.05
C PRO A 350 19.37 5.81 4.47
N TYR A 351 18.39 6.16 3.64
CA TYR A 351 16.98 5.89 3.94
C TYR A 351 16.65 4.39 3.94
N TYR A 352 17.35 3.57 3.14
CA TYR A 352 17.22 2.11 3.23
C TYR A 352 17.99 1.55 4.42
N THR A 353 19.24 2.00 4.64
CA THR A 353 20.02 1.58 5.83
C THR A 353 19.23 1.81 7.12
N GLN A 354 18.72 3.03 7.32
CA GLN A 354 18.02 3.42 8.55
C GLN A 354 16.75 2.59 8.78
N VAL A 355 15.93 2.39 7.74
CA VAL A 355 14.68 1.65 7.85
C VAL A 355 14.94 0.15 8.04
N MET A 356 15.85 -0.43 7.25
CA MET A 356 16.14 -1.87 7.35
C MET A 356 16.91 -2.25 8.62
N HIS A 357 17.66 -1.32 9.23
CA HIS A 357 18.28 -1.55 10.53
C HIS A 357 17.20 -1.78 11.62
N GLN A 358 16.05 -1.11 11.50
CA GLN A 358 14.94 -1.25 12.45
C GLN A 358 14.14 -2.56 12.25
N LEU A 359 14.44 -3.32 11.20
CA LEU A 359 13.74 -4.56 10.87
C LEU A 359 14.65 -5.79 11.13
N PRO A 360 14.68 -6.30 12.37
CA PRO A 360 15.41 -7.53 12.66
C PRO A 360 14.70 -8.72 11.99
N LEU A 361 15.42 -9.42 11.11
CA LEU A 361 14.91 -10.65 10.48
C LEU A 361 15.42 -11.85 11.26
N ILE A 362 14.50 -12.72 11.67
CA ILE A 362 14.81 -13.96 12.39
C ILE A 362 14.73 -15.11 11.42
N ALA A 363 15.82 -15.89 11.32
CA ALA A 363 15.87 -17.11 10.55
C ALA A 363 16.14 -18.29 11.48
N GLU A 364 15.33 -19.35 11.39
CA GLU A 364 15.64 -20.62 12.03
C GLU A 364 16.49 -21.46 11.08
N VAL A 365 17.74 -21.68 11.47
CA VAL A 365 18.66 -22.54 10.73
C VAL A 365 18.70 -23.90 11.40
N SER A 366 18.30 -24.96 10.70
CA SER A 366 18.36 -26.31 11.24
C SER A 366 19.81 -26.75 11.40
N LEU A 367 20.21 -27.06 12.63
CA LEU A 367 21.56 -27.52 12.95
C LEU A 367 21.87 -28.86 12.27
N ILE A 368 20.87 -29.72 12.12
CA ILE A 368 21.00 -31.03 11.46
C ILE A 368 21.18 -30.85 9.96
N SER A 369 20.45 -29.93 9.33
CA SER A 369 20.63 -29.65 7.89
C SER A 369 22.02 -29.09 7.60
N VAL A 370 22.48 -28.15 8.43
CA VAL A 370 23.82 -27.58 8.33
C VAL A 370 24.87 -28.67 8.54
N LEU A 371 24.75 -29.49 9.60
CA LEU A 371 25.67 -30.58 9.88
C LEU A 371 25.66 -31.66 8.79
N LYS A 372 24.48 -32.03 8.28
CA LYS A 372 24.29 -33.01 7.20
C LYS A 372 24.90 -32.51 5.91
N ASN A 373 24.63 -31.27 5.50
CA ASN A 373 25.19 -30.68 4.27
C ASN A 373 26.71 -30.53 4.38
N THR A 374 27.20 -30.12 5.55
CA THR A 374 28.64 -30.05 5.86
C THR A 374 29.31 -31.43 5.79
N LEU A 375 28.70 -32.44 6.43
CA LEU A 375 29.21 -33.81 6.45
C LEU A 375 29.11 -34.46 5.07
N HIS A 376 28.04 -34.19 4.31
CA HIS A 376 27.88 -34.65 2.93
C HIS A 376 28.97 -34.06 2.03
N HIS A 377 29.26 -32.76 2.13
CA HIS A 377 30.33 -32.11 1.38
C HIS A 377 31.74 -32.59 1.80
N LEU A 378 31.91 -33.01 3.06
CA LEU A 378 33.15 -33.61 3.55
C LEU A 378 33.32 -35.07 3.08
N LEU A 379 32.23 -35.83 2.97
CA LEU A 379 32.23 -37.25 2.57
C LEU A 379 32.20 -37.44 1.05
N HIS A 380 31.63 -36.49 0.33
CA HIS A 380 31.62 -36.41 -1.13
C HIS A 380 32.28 -35.08 -1.56
N PRO A 381 33.62 -35.00 -1.47
CA PRO A 381 34.33 -33.92 -2.14
C PRO A 381 34.16 -34.17 -3.64
N ASP A 382 33.29 -33.41 -4.31
CA ASP A 382 33.26 -33.40 -5.77
C ASP A 382 34.69 -33.18 -6.26
N GLY A 383 35.18 -34.16 -7.04
CA GLY A 383 36.58 -34.56 -7.15
C GLY A 383 37.60 -33.50 -7.60
N SER A 384 37.87 -32.52 -6.75
CA SER A 384 39.03 -31.65 -6.82
C SER A 384 39.94 -31.94 -5.64
N SER A 385 40.94 -32.76 -5.93
CA SER A 385 42.05 -33.10 -5.04
C SER A 385 42.78 -31.81 -4.66
N GLY A 386 42.79 -31.44 -3.38
CA GLY A 386 43.47 -30.22 -2.95
C GLY A 386 43.52 -30.00 -1.44
N SER A 387 44.47 -30.68 -0.78
CA SER A 387 45.20 -30.26 0.43
C SER A 387 44.43 -29.79 1.69
N GLY A 388 44.33 -30.67 2.68
CA GLY A 388 45.00 -30.52 3.99
C GLY A 388 44.70 -29.32 4.93
N GLY A 389 43.76 -28.43 4.62
CA GLY A 389 43.55 -27.19 5.42
C GLY A 389 42.34 -27.16 6.36
N GLY A 390 41.31 -27.98 6.13
CA GLY A 390 40.02 -27.84 6.83
C GLY A 390 39.94 -28.50 8.22
N ILE A 391 40.68 -29.58 8.44
CA ILE A 391 40.61 -30.38 9.67
C ILE A 391 41.27 -29.66 10.85
N GLY A 392 42.37 -28.93 10.61
CA GLY A 392 43.14 -28.24 11.65
C GLY A 392 42.35 -27.16 12.40
N ASN A 393 41.38 -26.52 11.74
CA ASN A 393 40.57 -25.48 12.40
C ASN A 393 39.49 -26.11 13.30
N LEU A 394 38.87 -27.22 12.87
CA LEU A 394 37.88 -27.94 13.68
C LEU A 394 38.52 -28.64 14.89
N THR A 395 39.71 -29.24 14.73
CA THR A 395 40.46 -29.84 15.85
C THR A 395 40.90 -28.81 16.88
N SER A 396 41.34 -27.61 16.44
CA SER A 396 41.67 -26.51 17.35
C SER A 396 40.44 -25.94 18.08
N ILE A 397 39.27 -26.00 17.45
CA ILE A 397 38.00 -25.58 18.05
C ILE A 397 37.52 -26.63 19.08
N ILE A 398 37.60 -27.92 18.74
CA ILE A 398 37.20 -29.04 19.61
C ILE A 398 38.16 -29.26 20.78
N SER A 399 39.46 -29.00 20.62
CA SER A 399 40.45 -29.12 21.70
C SER A 399 40.41 -27.95 22.69
N ASN A 400 40.11 -26.72 22.22
CA ASN A 400 39.89 -25.56 23.10
C ASN A 400 38.51 -25.57 23.78
N LEU A 401 37.58 -26.34 23.22
CA LEU A 401 36.34 -26.67 23.88
C LEU A 401 36.62 -27.69 25.00
N ASN A 402 36.66 -27.23 26.25
CA ASN A 402 36.47 -28.11 27.41
C ASN A 402 35.00 -28.59 27.45
N LEU A 403 34.59 -29.31 26.40
CA LEU A 403 33.25 -29.82 26.05
C LEU A 403 32.63 -30.65 27.16
N THR A 404 33.42 -31.11 28.12
CA THR A 404 32.99 -31.87 29.29
C THR A 404 31.87 -31.15 30.06
N SER A 405 31.93 -29.82 30.19
CA SER A 405 30.93 -29.03 30.94
C SER A 405 29.64 -28.78 30.14
N ALA A 406 29.75 -28.41 28.87
CA ALA A 406 28.62 -28.14 27.98
C ALA A 406 27.86 -29.42 27.59
N VAL A 407 28.57 -30.53 27.35
CA VAL A 407 27.98 -31.84 27.05
C VAL A 407 27.27 -32.42 28.27
N ASN A 408 27.75 -32.16 29.49
CA ASN A 408 27.08 -32.60 30.71
C ASN A 408 25.78 -31.82 30.99
N GLN A 409 25.66 -30.56 30.55
CA GLN A 409 24.39 -29.81 30.58
C GLN A 409 23.40 -30.24 29.48
N ALA A 410 23.88 -30.66 28.31
CA ALA A 410 23.02 -31.17 27.23
C ALA A 410 22.55 -32.62 27.44
N LYS A 411 23.23 -33.40 28.29
CA LYS A 411 22.94 -34.82 28.55
C LYS A 411 21.60 -35.09 29.23
N THR A 412 20.98 -34.12 29.89
CA THR A 412 19.79 -34.32 30.73
C THR A 412 18.46 -34.40 29.97
N ASN A 413 18.40 -34.09 28.67
CA ASN A 413 17.11 -33.83 28.01
C ASN A 413 16.69 -34.68 26.81
N LEU A 414 17.43 -35.71 26.35
CA LEU A 414 17.03 -36.40 25.11
C LEU A 414 17.27 -37.92 25.15
N ASN A 415 16.18 -38.68 24.92
CA ASN A 415 16.09 -40.14 24.80
C ASN A 415 15.67 -40.47 23.37
N LEU A 416 16.48 -41.18 22.58
CA LEU A 416 16.11 -41.70 21.25
C LEU A 416 17.10 -42.76 20.74
N THR A 417 16.60 -43.58 19.84
CA THR A 417 16.86 -45.02 19.71
C THR A 417 17.78 -45.39 18.54
N ASP A 418 18.89 -46.02 18.92
CA ASP A 418 19.95 -46.69 18.13
C ASP A 418 21.21 -45.92 17.69
N ARG A 419 21.80 -45.29 18.70
CA ARG A 419 23.16 -44.70 18.79
C ARG A 419 24.31 -45.57 18.28
N HIS A 420 24.19 -46.89 18.37
CA HIS A 420 25.33 -47.79 18.25
C HIS A 420 25.81 -47.96 16.80
N SER A 421 24.90 -47.95 15.84
CA SER A 421 25.22 -48.05 14.41
C SER A 421 25.94 -46.81 13.87
N VAL A 422 25.45 -45.62 14.25
CA VAL A 422 26.01 -44.32 13.85
C VAL A 422 27.36 -44.07 14.50
N SER A 423 27.50 -44.39 15.79
CA SER A 423 28.79 -44.35 16.48
C SER A 423 29.82 -45.27 15.81
N ALA A 424 29.43 -46.51 15.49
CA ALA A 424 30.32 -47.46 14.84
C ALA A 424 30.78 -46.99 13.45
N ALA A 425 29.91 -46.32 12.69
CA ALA A 425 30.26 -45.73 11.40
C ALA A 425 31.24 -44.54 11.54
N LEU A 426 31.00 -43.65 12.51
CA LEU A 426 31.85 -42.49 12.78
C LEU A 426 33.24 -42.89 13.30
N LYS A 427 33.32 -43.94 14.14
CA LYS A 427 34.59 -44.50 14.65
C LYS A 427 35.43 -45.19 13.58
N ARG A 428 34.83 -45.61 12.46
CA ARG A 428 35.55 -46.23 11.32
C ARG A 428 35.98 -45.22 10.25
N ASN A 429 35.55 -43.96 10.37
CA ASN A 429 35.87 -42.94 9.40
C ASN A 429 37.31 -42.43 9.66
N VAL A 430 38.20 -42.67 8.69
CA VAL A 430 39.63 -42.35 8.78
C VAL A 430 39.88 -40.86 9.00
N HIS A 431 39.03 -39.98 8.45
CA HIS A 431 39.16 -38.53 8.61
C HIS A 431 38.73 -38.04 9.99
N LEU A 432 37.72 -38.68 10.61
CA LEU A 432 37.33 -38.42 12.01
C LEU A 432 38.33 -38.99 13.01
N LEU A 433 38.97 -40.12 12.71
CA LEU A 433 40.04 -40.65 13.55
C LEU A 433 41.28 -39.75 13.54
N ASP A 434 41.58 -39.13 12.39
CA ASP A 434 42.67 -38.16 12.26
C ASP A 434 42.38 -36.85 13.02
N VAL A 435 41.10 -36.43 13.09
CA VAL A 435 40.63 -35.30 13.93
C VAL A 435 40.91 -35.51 15.41
N PHE A 436 40.87 -36.75 15.89
CA PHE A 436 41.07 -37.08 17.32
C PHE A 436 42.35 -37.86 17.59
N LYS A 437 43.34 -37.79 16.69
CA LYS A 437 44.58 -38.57 16.80
C LYS A 437 45.40 -38.23 18.05
N ASP A 438 45.29 -36.99 18.51
CA ASP A 438 46.00 -36.46 19.68
C ASP A 438 45.19 -36.59 20.98
N GLU A 439 43.94 -37.08 20.88
CA GLU A 439 43.07 -37.30 22.03
C GLU A 439 43.17 -38.75 22.52
N HIS A 440 43.15 -38.92 23.84
CA HIS A 440 43.21 -40.26 24.44
C HIS A 440 42.04 -41.12 23.90
N PRO A 441 42.27 -42.38 23.48
CA PRO A 441 41.28 -43.18 22.74
C PRO A 441 39.89 -43.24 23.41
N VAL A 442 39.88 -43.33 24.75
CA VAL A 442 38.65 -43.33 25.56
C VAL A 442 37.86 -42.02 25.47
N LYS A 443 38.57 -40.87 25.43
CA LYS A 443 37.98 -39.54 25.35
C LYS A 443 37.49 -39.23 23.93
N ARG A 444 38.25 -39.63 22.91
CA ARG A 444 37.83 -39.63 21.51
C ARG A 444 36.52 -40.40 21.33
N ASP A 445 36.48 -41.65 21.78
CA ASP A 445 35.32 -42.51 21.54
C ASP A 445 34.08 -41.97 22.27
N ALA A 446 34.23 -41.34 23.43
CA ALA A 446 33.17 -40.64 24.15
C ALA A 446 32.65 -39.38 23.43
N LEU A 447 33.52 -38.63 22.76
CA LEU A 447 33.16 -37.48 21.91
C LEU A 447 32.39 -37.94 20.67
N ILE A 448 32.87 -38.99 20.00
CA ILE A 448 32.19 -39.60 18.84
C ILE A 448 30.82 -40.18 19.25
N ASP A 449 30.73 -40.83 20.41
CA ASP A 449 29.46 -41.34 20.95
C ASP A 449 28.47 -40.22 21.31
N SER A 450 28.97 -39.04 21.71
CA SER A 450 28.16 -37.86 21.98
C SER A 450 27.66 -37.21 20.69
N MET A 451 28.48 -37.18 19.64
CA MET A 451 28.08 -36.75 18.29
C MET A 451 27.03 -37.70 17.68
N ALA A 452 27.24 -39.00 17.81
CA ALA A 452 26.27 -40.01 17.38
C ALA A 452 24.94 -39.88 18.15
N LYS A 453 25.00 -39.56 19.45
CA LYS A 453 23.81 -39.30 20.28
C LYS A 453 23.02 -38.07 19.80
N LEU A 454 23.70 -37.01 19.36
CA LEU A 454 23.07 -35.83 18.76
C LEU A 454 22.40 -36.14 17.42
N TYR A 455 22.98 -37.05 16.63
CA TYR A 455 22.46 -37.44 15.32
C TYR A 455 21.22 -38.34 15.40
N VAL A 456 21.19 -39.30 16.34
CA VAL A 456 20.06 -40.24 16.51
C VAL A 456 18.93 -39.62 17.36
N GLY A 457 19.21 -38.54 18.08
CA GLY A 457 18.27 -37.85 18.96
C GLY A 457 17.29 -36.87 18.30
N ALA A 458 17.11 -36.94 16.98
CA ALA A 458 16.27 -36.04 16.18
C ALA A 458 15.13 -36.78 15.48
#